data_AF-A9B2I8-F1
#
_entry.id   AF-A9B2I8-F1
#
_cell.length_a   1.000
_cell.length_b   1.000
_cell.length_c   1.000
_cell.angle_alpha   90.00
_cell.angle_beta   90.00
_cell.angle_gamma   90.00
#
_symmetry.space_group_name_H-M   'P 1'
#
loop_
_entity.id
_entity.type
_entity.pdbx_description
1 polymer ?
#
loop_
_entity_poly.entity_id
_entity_poly.type
_entity_poly.pdbx_seq_one_letter_code
_entity_poly.pdbx_strand_id
1 'polypeptide(L)'
;MKSVRELHMQAMDFADLALHAKHTGDIHSFIAYSRQALDLEIEAAALVAPFDTEPTRSILHRSAATLALDCDEHRLAERLIATALAGNPPYEIAEELRDLLEQVHFQRHLAIRDVKIDPGQVQVSMTGQEIYPGLTLMDIFLSRLQDIERMIFRTVERLLKREFRERGGTAQVLQEGYSVYMSAPRAGSFAVTLQLGRQQRFDIPEIDLSSIVLEDVIQNISLVNKGDFQSLKERIPNESYYNNFVALAKKIAPDGQDVRMVGLTTLQSGSNEVLSVAFDKTPPEISTLAGSNIATKKDKSKHQTFVGQLKHADEISANNTIQLLFSDNKKQKIIVPPGMMNDIVRPLWGEKVEVFCEKRGNSYYLREIKRTE
;
A
#
# COMPACT_ATOMS: atom_id res chain seq x y z
N MET A 1 -21.45 36.76 -15.71
CA MET A 1 -20.23 35.93 -15.57
C MET A 1 -20.01 35.74 -14.09
N LYS A 2 -19.83 34.51 -13.62
CA LYS A 2 -19.51 34.25 -12.22
C LYS A 2 -18.10 34.78 -11.93
N SER A 3 -17.90 35.31 -10.72
CA SER A 3 -16.55 35.72 -10.30
C SER A 3 -15.66 34.50 -10.00
N VAL A 4 -14.34 34.66 -10.07
CA VAL A 4 -13.38 33.60 -9.70
C VAL A 4 -13.69 33.03 -8.30
N ARG A 5 -14.04 33.90 -7.36
CA ARG A 5 -14.41 33.53 -5.99
C ARG A 5 -15.70 32.71 -5.93
N GLU A 6 -16.71 33.07 -6.72
CA GLU A 6 -17.96 32.30 -6.79
C GLU A 6 -17.74 30.91 -7.38
N LEU A 7 -16.95 30.81 -8.45
CA LEU A 7 -16.60 29.53 -9.06
C LEU A 7 -15.86 28.63 -8.07
N HIS A 8 -14.84 29.17 -7.39
CA HIS A 8 -14.07 28.43 -6.40
C HIS A 8 -14.91 27.97 -5.20
N MET A 9 -15.79 28.83 -4.65
CA MET A 9 -16.68 28.41 -3.55
C MET A 9 -17.63 27.29 -3.99
N GLN A 10 -18.21 27.39 -5.19
CA GLN A 10 -19.08 26.33 -5.70
C GLN A 10 -18.31 25.03 -5.95
N ALA A 11 -17.07 25.12 -6.41
CA ALA A 11 -16.21 23.95 -6.56
C ALA A 11 -15.94 23.27 -5.20
N MET A 12 -15.69 24.07 -4.15
CA MET A 12 -15.49 23.57 -2.79
C MET A 12 -16.75 22.88 -2.24
N ASP A 13 -17.94 23.45 -2.48
CA ASP A 13 -19.21 22.82 -2.07
C ASP A 13 -19.36 21.42 -2.72
N PHE A 14 -19.01 21.29 -4.01
CA PHE A 14 -19.04 19.99 -4.68
C PHE A 14 -17.91 19.05 -4.23
N ALA A 15 -16.72 19.57 -3.93
CA ALA A 15 -15.62 18.78 -3.40
C ALA A 15 -15.97 18.18 -2.01
N ASP A 16 -16.66 18.95 -1.16
CA ASP A 16 -17.15 18.47 0.14
C ASP A 16 -18.19 17.34 -0.03
N LEU A 17 -19.11 17.50 -1.00
CA LEU A 17 -20.08 16.45 -1.35
C LEU A 17 -19.38 15.19 -1.90
N ALA A 18 -18.36 15.35 -2.73
CA ALA A 18 -17.55 14.25 -3.25
C ALA A 18 -16.85 13.51 -2.10
N LEU A 19 -16.23 14.24 -1.17
CA LEU A 19 -15.56 13.67 0.00
C LEU A 19 -16.54 12.88 0.87
N HIS A 20 -17.74 13.41 1.11
CA HIS A 20 -18.78 12.68 1.82
C HIS A 20 -19.17 11.38 1.09
N ALA A 21 -19.39 11.43 -0.22
CA ALA A 21 -19.74 10.26 -1.03
C ALA A 21 -18.62 9.19 -1.02
N LYS A 22 -17.35 9.64 -1.06
CA LYS A 22 -16.17 8.76 -0.92
C LYS A 22 -16.18 8.04 0.42
N HIS A 23 -16.52 8.74 1.51
CA HIS A 23 -16.59 8.14 2.85
C HIS A 23 -17.75 7.16 3.03
N THR A 24 -18.87 7.35 2.32
CA THR A 24 -20.02 6.43 2.36
C THR A 24 -19.91 5.28 1.36
N GLY A 25 -18.86 5.27 0.52
CA GLY A 25 -18.67 4.27 -0.53
C GLY A 25 -19.57 4.46 -1.75
N ASP A 26 -20.23 5.62 -1.89
CA ASP A 26 -21.04 5.96 -3.07
C ASP A 26 -20.15 6.47 -4.21
N ILE A 27 -19.63 5.52 -4.99
CA ILE A 27 -18.69 5.78 -6.09
C ILE A 27 -19.34 6.62 -7.20
N HIS A 28 -20.62 6.42 -7.49
CA HIS A 28 -21.30 7.15 -8.57
C HIS A 28 -21.42 8.64 -8.25
N SER A 29 -21.87 8.95 -7.03
CA SER A 29 -21.98 10.34 -6.59
C SER A 29 -20.59 10.99 -6.44
N PHE A 30 -19.59 10.24 -5.94
CA PHE A 30 -18.20 10.72 -5.88
C PHE A 30 -17.70 11.19 -7.25
N ILE A 31 -17.82 10.34 -8.28
CA ILE A 31 -17.36 10.68 -9.64
C ILE A 31 -18.10 11.91 -10.18
N ALA A 32 -19.43 11.97 -9.99
CA ALA A 32 -20.25 13.07 -10.50
C ALA A 32 -19.90 14.41 -9.83
N TYR A 33 -19.78 14.44 -8.50
CA TYR A 33 -19.44 15.64 -7.75
C TYR A 33 -18.00 16.08 -8.01
N SER A 34 -17.04 15.17 -8.05
CA SER A 34 -15.64 15.48 -8.41
C SER A 34 -15.55 16.12 -9.80
N ARG A 35 -16.32 15.63 -10.77
CA ARG A 35 -16.35 16.20 -12.13
C ARG A 35 -16.91 17.62 -12.14
N GLN A 36 -17.98 17.88 -11.39
CA GLN A 36 -18.57 19.22 -11.30
C GLN A 36 -17.62 20.22 -10.62
N ALA A 37 -16.95 19.79 -9.54
CA ALA A 37 -15.94 20.60 -8.87
C ALA A 37 -14.76 20.90 -9.82
N LEU A 38 -14.29 19.89 -10.56
CA LEU A 38 -13.18 20.03 -11.51
C LEU A 38 -13.47 21.07 -12.60
N ASP A 39 -14.66 21.00 -13.22
CA ASP A 39 -15.04 21.91 -14.30
C ASP A 39 -15.05 23.37 -13.81
N LEU A 40 -15.55 23.61 -12.58
CA LEU A 40 -15.57 24.93 -11.96
C LEU A 40 -14.17 25.44 -11.60
N GLU A 41 -13.29 24.58 -11.08
CA GLU A 41 -11.91 24.95 -10.78
C GLU A 41 -11.10 25.26 -12.04
N ILE A 42 -11.30 24.52 -13.13
CA ILE A 42 -10.67 24.80 -14.42
C ILE A 42 -11.13 26.17 -14.95
N GLU A 43 -12.43 26.46 -14.87
CA GLU A 43 -12.96 27.77 -15.27
C GLU A 43 -12.36 28.89 -14.41
N ALA A 44 -12.29 28.72 -13.09
CA ALA A 44 -11.68 29.68 -12.17
C ALA A 44 -10.19 29.88 -12.47
N ALA A 45 -9.43 28.79 -12.67
CA ALA A 45 -8.01 28.81 -13.00
C ALA A 45 -7.74 29.49 -14.35
N ALA A 46 -8.59 29.25 -15.36
CA ALA A 46 -8.47 29.86 -16.67
C ALA A 46 -8.69 31.38 -16.64
N LEU A 47 -9.59 31.87 -15.77
CA LEU A 47 -9.84 33.32 -15.62
C LEU A 47 -8.64 34.07 -15.02
N VAL A 48 -7.86 33.41 -14.16
CA VAL A 48 -6.65 34.01 -13.54
C VAL A 48 -5.36 33.70 -14.29
N ALA A 49 -5.35 32.71 -15.19
CA ALA A 49 -4.16 32.28 -15.93
C ALA A 49 -3.42 33.40 -16.71
N PRO A 50 -4.10 34.41 -17.30
CA PRO A 50 -3.43 35.52 -17.99
C PRO A 50 -2.71 36.50 -17.07
N PHE A 51 -2.96 36.45 -15.75
CA PHE A 51 -2.45 37.41 -14.79
C PHE A 51 -1.45 36.76 -13.84
N ASP A 52 -0.44 37.52 -13.42
CA ASP A 52 0.54 37.07 -12.41
C ASP A 52 -0.03 37.29 -11.00
N THR A 53 -1.15 36.64 -10.70
CA THR A 53 -1.86 36.74 -9.41
C THR A 53 -1.55 35.53 -8.54
N GLU A 54 -0.28 35.40 -8.14
CA GLU A 54 0.13 34.40 -7.16
C GLU A 54 -0.15 34.89 -5.73
N PRO A 55 -0.56 34.01 -4.79
CA PRO A 55 -0.68 32.55 -4.91
C PRO A 55 -2.00 32.05 -5.51
N THR A 56 -2.99 32.93 -5.75
CA THR A 56 -4.34 32.51 -6.16
C THR A 56 -4.32 31.64 -7.41
N ARG A 57 -3.49 31.99 -8.40
CA ARG A 57 -3.33 31.23 -9.63
C ARG A 57 -2.82 29.81 -9.36
N SER A 58 -1.73 29.65 -8.61
CA SER A 58 -1.19 28.33 -8.28
C SER A 58 -2.10 27.51 -7.38
N ILE A 59 -2.82 28.12 -6.43
CA ILE A 59 -3.82 27.44 -5.59
C ILE A 59 -4.95 26.84 -6.44
N LEU A 60 -5.51 27.61 -7.38
CA LEU A 60 -6.61 27.13 -8.24
C LEU A 60 -6.15 26.00 -9.17
N HIS A 61 -4.96 26.13 -9.78
CA HIS A 61 -4.42 25.06 -10.60
C HIS A 61 -4.09 23.79 -9.79
N ARG A 62 -3.60 23.94 -8.56
CA ARG A 62 -3.38 22.81 -7.65
C ARG A 62 -4.69 22.14 -7.28
N SER A 63 -5.71 22.92 -6.91
CA SER A 63 -7.08 22.43 -6.62
C SER A 63 -7.66 21.67 -7.81
N ALA A 64 -7.60 22.26 -9.00
CA ALA A 64 -8.03 21.62 -10.25
C ALA A 64 -7.26 20.31 -10.53
N ALA A 65 -5.94 20.29 -10.31
CA ALA A 65 -5.13 19.10 -10.53
C ALA A 65 -5.49 17.95 -9.57
N THR A 66 -5.76 18.25 -8.30
CA THR A 66 -6.23 17.26 -7.32
C THR A 66 -7.57 16.66 -7.74
N LEU A 67 -8.53 17.50 -8.15
CA LEU A 67 -9.84 17.02 -8.63
C LEU A 67 -9.73 16.22 -9.94
N ALA A 68 -8.78 16.59 -10.80
CA ALA A 68 -8.49 15.82 -12.01
C ALA A 68 -7.95 14.42 -11.69
N LEU A 69 -7.16 14.27 -10.62
CA LEU A 69 -6.74 12.95 -10.12
C LEU A 69 -7.92 12.14 -9.58
N ASP A 70 -8.81 12.76 -8.80
CA ASP A 70 -10.03 12.09 -8.31
C ASP A 70 -10.97 11.65 -9.45
N CYS A 71 -10.92 12.33 -10.60
CA CYS A 71 -11.62 11.96 -11.83
C CYS A 71 -10.85 11.01 -12.78
N ASP A 72 -9.68 10.51 -12.37
CA ASP A 72 -8.81 9.65 -13.20
C ASP A 72 -8.28 10.32 -14.49
N GLU A 73 -8.28 11.66 -14.55
CA GLU A 73 -7.82 12.44 -15.71
C GLU A 73 -6.34 12.84 -15.58
N HIS A 74 -5.45 11.86 -15.46
CA HIS A 74 -4.02 12.09 -15.19
C HIS A 74 -3.33 13.04 -16.18
N ARG A 75 -3.70 12.99 -17.48
CA ARG A 75 -3.13 13.88 -18.49
C ARG A 75 -3.54 15.34 -18.27
N LEU A 76 -4.77 15.56 -17.80
CA LEU A 76 -5.24 16.90 -17.48
C LEU A 76 -4.55 17.41 -16.21
N ALA A 77 -4.46 16.58 -15.18
CA ALA A 77 -3.72 16.88 -13.96
C ALA A 77 -2.27 17.29 -14.27
N GLU A 78 -1.55 16.53 -15.10
CA GLU A 78 -0.17 16.86 -15.52
C GLU A 78 -0.08 18.24 -16.18
N ARG A 79 -1.02 18.58 -17.06
CA ARG A 79 -1.07 19.88 -17.74
C ARG A 79 -1.33 21.02 -16.76
N LEU A 80 -2.27 20.83 -15.83
CA LEU A 80 -2.61 21.84 -14.83
C LEU A 80 -1.42 22.11 -13.90
N ILE A 81 -0.74 21.06 -13.44
CA ILE A 81 0.46 21.16 -12.60
C ILE A 81 1.60 21.86 -13.34
N ALA A 82 1.90 21.43 -14.58
CA ALA A 82 2.95 22.06 -15.38
C ALA A 82 2.64 23.55 -15.64
N THR A 83 1.37 23.89 -15.85
CA THR A 83 0.92 25.29 -16.02
C THR A 83 1.15 26.10 -14.73
N ALA A 84 0.83 25.53 -13.57
CA ALA A 84 1.07 26.18 -12.28
C ALA A 84 2.56 26.44 -12.03
N LEU A 85 3.40 25.40 -12.19
CA LEU A 85 4.85 25.44 -11.99
C LEU A 85 5.58 26.34 -12.99
N ALA A 86 5.03 26.56 -14.19
CA ALA A 86 5.59 27.50 -15.15
C ALA A 86 5.42 28.98 -14.75
N GLY A 87 4.57 29.28 -13.75
CA GLY A 87 4.46 30.60 -13.15
C GLY A 87 5.48 30.82 -12.02
N ASN A 88 5.10 31.65 -11.04
CA ASN A 88 5.92 31.93 -9.86
C ASN A 88 5.23 31.48 -8.56
N PRO A 89 4.84 30.19 -8.41
CA PRO A 89 4.19 29.73 -7.19
C PRO A 89 5.11 29.93 -5.98
N PRO A 90 4.57 30.34 -4.81
CA PRO A 90 5.32 30.31 -3.56
C PRO A 90 5.88 28.91 -3.29
N TYR A 91 7.01 28.85 -2.58
CA TYR A 91 7.76 27.62 -2.34
C TYR A 91 6.89 26.46 -1.85
N GLU A 92 6.06 26.68 -0.83
CA GLU A 92 5.19 25.64 -0.25
C GLU A 92 4.22 25.06 -1.29
N ILE A 93 3.61 25.91 -2.12
CA ILE A 93 2.67 25.50 -3.17
C ILE A 93 3.42 24.78 -4.30
N ALA A 94 4.63 25.21 -4.62
CA ALA A 94 5.48 24.56 -5.60
C ALA A 94 5.89 23.14 -5.16
N GLU A 95 6.16 22.92 -3.88
CA GLU A 95 6.40 21.58 -3.33
C GLU A 95 5.14 20.72 -3.41
N GLU A 96 3.98 21.21 -2.99
CA GLU A 96 2.71 20.48 -3.12
C GLU A 96 2.38 20.09 -4.58
N LEU A 97 2.68 20.98 -5.54
CA LEU A 97 2.51 20.70 -6.97
C LEU A 97 3.46 19.62 -7.48
N ARG A 98 4.71 19.58 -6.97
CA ARG A 98 5.67 18.51 -7.30
C ARG A 98 5.23 17.18 -6.72
N ASP A 99 4.73 17.17 -5.48
CA ASP A 99 4.15 15.99 -4.86
C ASP A 99 2.95 15.45 -5.67
N LEU A 100 2.07 16.33 -6.17
CA LEU A 100 0.98 15.93 -7.09
C LEU A 100 1.51 15.41 -8.43
N LEU A 101 2.60 15.97 -8.96
CA LEU A 101 3.21 15.50 -10.20
C LEU A 101 3.77 14.09 -10.05
N GLU A 102 4.39 13.78 -8.91
CA GLU A 102 4.82 12.42 -8.58
C GLU A 102 3.63 11.46 -8.56
N GLN A 103 2.49 11.86 -8.00
CA GLN A 103 1.26 11.06 -8.02
C GLN A 103 0.78 10.77 -9.45
N VAL A 104 0.75 11.80 -10.30
CA VAL A 104 0.39 11.65 -11.72
C VAL A 104 1.36 10.69 -12.43
N HIS A 105 2.66 10.83 -12.22
CA HIS A 105 3.66 9.96 -12.84
C HIS A 105 3.54 8.51 -12.36
N PHE A 106 3.30 8.30 -11.07
CA PHE A 106 3.04 6.98 -10.51
C PHE A 106 1.81 6.33 -11.15
N GLN A 107 0.69 7.04 -11.25
CA GLN A 107 -0.51 6.52 -11.91
C GLN A 107 -0.25 6.19 -13.39
N ARG A 108 0.56 7.00 -14.08
CA ARG A 108 1.02 6.67 -15.45
C ARG A 108 1.89 5.42 -15.50
N HIS A 109 2.69 5.15 -14.47
CA HIS A 109 3.47 3.91 -14.36
C HIS A 109 2.58 2.69 -14.06
N LEU A 110 1.44 2.88 -13.40
CA LEU A 110 0.40 1.87 -13.22
C LEU A 110 -0.41 1.62 -14.49
N ALA A 111 -0.71 2.67 -15.26
CA ALA A 111 -1.61 2.66 -16.41
C ALA A 111 -1.07 1.96 -17.68
N ILE A 112 -0.05 1.09 -17.56
CA ILE A 112 0.48 0.22 -18.62
C ILE A 112 0.54 0.90 -20.01
N ARG A 113 1.55 1.73 -20.28
CA ARG A 113 1.91 2.06 -21.66
C ARG A 113 3.07 1.19 -22.13
N ASP A 114 2.87 0.52 -23.25
CA ASP A 114 3.87 -0.27 -23.99
C ASP A 114 4.49 -1.48 -23.25
N VAL A 115 3.88 -1.93 -22.16
CA VAL A 115 4.30 -3.18 -21.49
C VAL A 115 3.21 -4.21 -21.59
N LYS A 116 3.48 -5.29 -22.32
CA LYS A 116 2.65 -6.50 -22.28
C LYS A 116 2.89 -7.16 -20.92
N ILE A 117 1.94 -7.02 -20.01
CA ILE A 117 1.86 -7.86 -18.82
C ILE A 117 1.17 -9.13 -19.28
N ASP A 118 1.81 -10.28 -19.13
CA ASP A 118 1.17 -11.55 -19.45
C ASP A 118 0.31 -12.04 -18.27
N PRO A 119 -0.68 -12.93 -18.52
CA PRO A 119 -1.29 -13.71 -17.45
C PRO A 119 -0.22 -14.36 -16.56
N GLY A 120 -0.35 -14.21 -15.23
CA GLY A 120 0.63 -14.68 -14.26
C GLY A 120 1.83 -13.73 -13.99
N GLN A 121 1.78 -12.49 -14.49
CA GLN A 121 2.74 -11.44 -14.15
C GLN A 121 2.08 -10.31 -13.35
N VAL A 122 2.81 -9.76 -12.38
CA VAL A 122 2.44 -8.54 -11.66
C VAL A 122 3.55 -7.51 -11.80
N GLN A 123 3.22 -6.31 -12.26
CA GLN A 123 4.11 -5.17 -12.20
C GLN A 123 4.05 -4.56 -10.80
N VAL A 124 5.22 -4.40 -10.18
CA VAL A 124 5.39 -3.62 -8.95
C VAL A 124 6.02 -2.29 -9.30
N SER A 125 5.49 -1.20 -8.77
CA SER A 125 6.03 0.16 -8.91
C SER A 125 6.11 0.83 -7.55
N MET A 126 7.12 1.68 -7.35
CA MET A 126 7.30 2.42 -6.11
C MET A 126 7.62 3.88 -6.43
N THR A 127 7.22 4.79 -5.55
CA THR A 127 7.60 6.21 -5.56
C THR A 127 7.78 6.72 -4.14
N GLY A 128 8.60 7.74 -3.97
CA GLY A 128 8.92 8.36 -2.69
C GLY A 128 10.28 9.03 -2.71
N GLN A 129 10.65 9.65 -1.60
CA GLN A 129 11.88 10.45 -1.50
C GLN A 129 13.15 9.65 -1.79
N GLU A 130 13.18 8.36 -1.42
CA GLU A 130 14.33 7.48 -1.65
C GLU A 130 14.18 6.62 -2.91
N ILE A 131 13.17 6.91 -3.75
CA ILE A 131 12.94 6.26 -5.04
C ILE A 131 13.22 7.25 -6.17
N TYR A 132 14.49 7.37 -6.57
CA TYR A 132 14.91 8.28 -7.64
C TYR A 132 14.73 7.64 -9.02
N PRO A 133 14.64 8.43 -10.10
CA PRO A 133 14.71 7.90 -11.47
C PRO A 133 16.03 7.15 -11.71
N GLY A 134 15.99 5.82 -11.68
CA GLY A 134 17.13 4.94 -11.95
C GLY A 134 18.11 4.69 -10.78
N LEU A 135 17.92 5.31 -9.60
CA LEU A 135 18.63 5.00 -8.35
C LEU A 135 17.69 4.85 -7.13
N THR A 136 17.94 3.89 -6.24
CA THR A 136 17.23 3.79 -4.95
C THR A 136 18.10 3.10 -3.91
N LEU A 137 17.77 3.26 -2.63
CA LEU A 137 18.38 2.47 -1.55
C LEU A 137 17.95 1.01 -1.68
N MET A 138 18.95 0.14 -1.85
CA MET A 138 18.76 -1.29 -2.11
C MET A 138 17.86 -1.96 -1.07
N ASP A 139 18.06 -1.65 0.21
CA ASP A 139 17.30 -2.26 1.30
C ASP A 139 15.82 -1.87 1.29
N ILE A 140 15.50 -0.61 0.93
CA ILE A 140 14.11 -0.11 0.84
C ILE A 140 13.37 -0.85 -0.28
N PHE A 141 14.01 -1.01 -1.43
CA PHE A 141 13.42 -1.68 -2.59
C PHE A 141 13.31 -3.20 -2.40
N LEU A 142 14.42 -3.86 -2.05
CA LEU A 142 14.47 -5.32 -1.94
C LEU A 142 13.63 -5.86 -0.79
N SER A 143 13.56 -5.17 0.36
CA SER A 143 12.76 -5.63 1.49
C SER A 143 11.27 -5.72 1.13
N ARG A 144 10.75 -4.71 0.42
CA ARG A 144 9.35 -4.69 -0.05
C ARG A 144 9.09 -5.77 -1.09
N LEU A 145 10.02 -6.00 -2.02
CA LEU A 145 9.88 -7.10 -2.99
C LEU A 145 9.88 -8.47 -2.31
N GLN A 146 10.72 -8.68 -1.28
CA GLN A 146 10.71 -9.91 -0.50
C GLN A 146 9.40 -10.10 0.27
N ASP A 147 8.81 -9.02 0.79
CA ASP A 147 7.52 -9.09 1.47
C ASP A 147 6.36 -9.37 0.49
N ILE A 148 6.40 -8.82 -0.72
CA ILE A 148 5.47 -9.17 -1.81
C ILE A 148 5.63 -10.64 -2.20
N GLU A 149 6.87 -11.13 -2.37
CA GLU A 149 7.15 -12.54 -2.67
C GLU A 149 6.56 -13.47 -1.59
N ARG A 150 6.78 -13.16 -0.31
CA ARG A 150 6.19 -13.90 0.81
C ARG A 150 4.66 -13.90 0.73
N MET A 151 4.04 -12.76 0.46
CA MET A 151 2.58 -12.63 0.32
C MET A 151 2.05 -13.51 -0.83
N ILE A 152 2.75 -13.54 -1.96
CA ILE A 152 2.42 -14.41 -3.11
C ILE A 152 2.51 -15.87 -2.69
N PHE A 153 3.61 -16.31 -2.06
CA PHE A 153 3.76 -17.72 -1.65
C PHE A 153 2.72 -18.16 -0.62
N ARG A 154 2.39 -17.33 0.37
CA ARG A 154 1.33 -17.64 1.34
C ARG A 154 -0.05 -17.68 0.69
N THR A 155 -0.27 -16.89 -0.36
CA THR A 155 -1.48 -16.97 -1.16
C THR A 155 -1.55 -18.27 -1.96
N VAL A 156 -0.44 -18.71 -2.58
CA VAL A 156 -0.35 -20.04 -3.23
C VAL A 156 -0.69 -21.15 -2.24
N GLU A 157 -0.05 -21.19 -1.07
CA GLU A 157 -0.30 -22.22 -0.05
C GLU A 157 -1.77 -22.25 0.37
N ARG A 158 -2.37 -21.08 0.62
CA ARG A 158 -3.78 -20.95 1.00
C ARG A 158 -4.73 -21.44 -0.10
N LEU A 159 -4.51 -21.05 -1.35
CA LEU A 159 -5.36 -21.46 -2.47
C LEU A 159 -5.23 -22.96 -2.76
N LEU A 160 -4.06 -23.55 -2.48
CA LEU A 160 -3.84 -24.99 -2.49
C LEU A 160 -4.35 -25.69 -1.21
N LYS A 161 -5.05 -24.97 -0.32
CA LYS A 161 -5.63 -25.47 0.94
C LYS A 161 -4.61 -26.13 1.88
N ARG A 162 -3.37 -25.64 1.88
CA ARG A 162 -2.33 -26.09 2.81
C ARG A 162 -2.52 -25.47 4.19
N GLU A 163 -2.15 -26.21 5.23
CA GLU A 163 -2.07 -25.65 6.57
C GLU A 163 -0.98 -24.57 6.64
N PHE A 164 -1.23 -23.53 7.42
CA PHE A 164 -0.25 -22.45 7.59
C PHE A 164 0.99 -22.99 8.30
N ARG A 165 2.15 -22.81 7.67
CA ARG A 165 3.42 -23.25 8.24
C ARG A 165 4.05 -22.16 9.09
N GLU A 166 4.08 -22.39 10.40
CA GLU A 166 4.80 -21.55 11.38
C GLU A 166 6.32 -21.76 11.32
N ARG A 167 6.80 -22.77 10.59
CA ARG A 167 8.21 -23.15 10.47
C ARG A 167 8.60 -23.49 9.04
N GLY A 168 9.89 -23.34 8.74
CA GLY A 168 10.47 -23.60 7.42
C GLY A 168 10.36 -22.37 6.51
N GLY A 169 11.44 -22.08 5.78
CA GLY A 169 11.46 -20.97 4.82
C GLY A 169 10.58 -21.21 3.59
N THR A 170 10.58 -20.24 2.67
CA THR A 170 9.98 -20.33 1.32
C THR A 170 10.57 -21.47 0.48
N ALA A 171 11.69 -22.06 0.92
CA ALA A 171 12.37 -23.20 0.31
C ALA A 171 11.47 -24.40 -0.04
N GLN A 172 10.37 -24.62 0.67
CA GLN A 172 9.46 -25.74 0.38
C GLN A 172 8.48 -25.42 -0.77
N VAL A 173 8.09 -24.16 -0.95
CA VAL A 173 7.27 -23.73 -2.10
C VAL A 173 8.11 -23.76 -3.39
N LEU A 174 9.41 -23.44 -3.27
CA LEU A 174 10.40 -23.65 -4.33
C LEU A 174 10.53 -25.14 -4.71
N GLN A 175 10.43 -26.06 -3.73
CA GLN A 175 10.42 -27.51 -3.99
C GLN A 175 9.13 -28.01 -4.66
N GLU A 176 8.00 -27.35 -4.43
CA GLU A 176 6.72 -27.61 -5.11
C GLU A 176 6.69 -27.04 -6.55
N GLY A 177 7.80 -26.42 -6.96
CA GLY A 177 8.02 -25.96 -8.32
C GLY A 177 7.52 -24.55 -8.56
N TYR A 178 7.11 -23.76 -7.56
CA TYR A 178 6.77 -22.35 -7.77
C TYR A 178 7.99 -21.47 -7.53
N SER A 179 8.20 -20.46 -8.37
CA SER A 179 9.27 -19.49 -8.20
C SER A 179 8.80 -18.12 -8.69
N VAL A 180 9.17 -17.07 -7.96
CA VAL A 180 8.93 -15.69 -8.38
C VAL A 180 10.19 -15.20 -9.09
N TYR A 181 10.07 -14.85 -10.36
CA TYR A 181 11.15 -14.25 -11.15
C TYR A 181 10.94 -12.75 -11.23
N MET A 182 12.03 -11.98 -11.27
CA MET A 182 12.00 -10.52 -11.37
C MET A 182 12.67 -10.09 -12.68
N SER A 183 12.05 -9.16 -13.40
CA SER A 183 12.66 -8.51 -14.56
C SER A 183 13.73 -7.49 -14.15
N ALA A 184 14.52 -7.00 -15.11
CA ALA A 184 15.27 -5.77 -14.87
C ALA A 184 14.31 -4.60 -14.55
N PRO A 185 14.72 -3.65 -13.70
CA PRO A 185 13.98 -2.40 -13.49
C PRO A 185 13.82 -1.63 -14.80
N ARG A 186 12.67 -0.96 -14.97
CA ARG A 186 12.40 -0.15 -16.16
C ARG A 186 13.25 1.13 -16.16
N ALA A 187 13.64 1.59 -17.35
CA ALA A 187 14.44 2.81 -17.46
C ALA A 187 13.67 4.01 -16.88
N GLY A 188 14.32 4.76 -16.00
CA GLY A 188 13.75 5.96 -15.37
C GLY A 188 12.71 5.69 -14.27
N SER A 189 12.49 4.44 -13.85
CA SER A 189 11.62 4.12 -12.71
C SER A 189 12.07 2.85 -11.96
N PHE A 190 11.72 2.71 -10.69
CA PHE A 190 11.82 1.43 -9.97
C PHE A 190 10.55 0.61 -10.14
N ALA A 191 10.14 0.43 -11.39
CA ALA A 191 9.11 -0.52 -11.74
C ALA A 191 9.77 -1.83 -12.19
N VAL A 192 9.37 -2.94 -11.56
CA VAL A 192 9.79 -4.31 -11.94
C VAL A 192 8.58 -5.15 -12.25
N THR A 193 8.73 -6.12 -13.15
CA THR A 193 7.73 -7.15 -13.36
C THR A 193 8.14 -8.39 -12.57
N LEU A 194 7.25 -8.88 -11.71
CA LEU A 194 7.35 -10.16 -11.06
C LEU A 194 6.52 -11.18 -11.85
N GLN A 195 7.10 -12.35 -12.11
CA GLN A 195 6.42 -13.45 -12.78
C GLN A 195 6.36 -14.65 -11.85
N LEU A 196 5.15 -15.14 -11.56
CA LEU A 196 4.98 -16.39 -10.83
C LEU A 196 5.09 -17.54 -11.82
N GLY A 197 6.27 -18.16 -11.88
CA GLY A 197 6.57 -19.28 -12.77
C GLY A 197 6.50 -20.61 -12.05
N ARG A 198 6.25 -21.68 -12.84
CA ARG A 198 6.36 -23.06 -12.38
C ARG A 198 7.58 -23.74 -13.02
N GLN A 199 8.52 -24.25 -12.23
CA GLN A 199 9.58 -25.13 -12.72
C GLN A 199 8.92 -26.42 -13.24
N GLN A 200 9.09 -26.70 -14.53
CA GLN A 200 8.53 -27.87 -15.23
C GLN A 200 8.97 -29.18 -14.56
N ARG A 201 8.20 -29.65 -13.58
CA ARG A 201 8.25 -31.03 -13.06
C ARG A 201 6.89 -31.67 -12.84
N PHE A 202 5.80 -30.94 -13.03
CA PHE A 202 4.45 -31.43 -12.76
C PHE A 202 3.45 -30.85 -13.74
N ASP A 203 3.02 -31.68 -14.69
CA ASP A 203 1.81 -31.47 -15.50
C ASP A 203 0.58 -31.56 -14.59
N ILE A 204 0.10 -30.42 -14.10
CA ILE A 204 -1.22 -30.31 -13.46
C ILE A 204 -2.08 -29.44 -14.39
N PRO A 205 -3.37 -29.77 -14.61
CA PRO A 205 -4.17 -29.21 -15.69
C PRO A 205 -4.38 -27.70 -15.58
N GLU A 206 -4.30 -27.01 -16.73
CA GLU A 206 -5.10 -25.91 -17.30
C GLU A 206 -5.69 -24.77 -16.44
N ILE A 207 -5.51 -24.75 -15.12
CA ILE A 207 -5.82 -23.59 -14.29
C ILE A 207 -4.58 -22.73 -14.24
N ASP A 208 -4.67 -21.53 -14.80
CA ASP A 208 -3.66 -20.49 -14.62
C ASP A 208 -3.67 -19.99 -13.16
N LEU A 209 -3.13 -20.82 -12.28
CA LEU A 209 -3.02 -20.54 -10.85
C LEU A 209 -2.20 -19.27 -10.63
N SER A 210 -1.26 -18.95 -11.52
CA SER A 210 -0.45 -17.74 -11.42
C SER A 210 -1.31 -16.49 -11.50
N SER A 211 -2.21 -16.39 -12.50
CA SER A 211 -3.15 -15.26 -12.58
C SER A 211 -4.09 -15.21 -11.37
N ILE A 212 -4.68 -16.35 -10.99
CA ILE A 212 -5.61 -16.41 -9.84
C ILE A 212 -4.94 -15.94 -8.54
N VAL A 213 -3.69 -16.34 -8.30
CA VAL A 213 -2.91 -15.93 -7.12
C VAL A 213 -2.68 -14.42 -7.12
N LEU A 214 -2.23 -13.85 -8.23
CA LEU A 214 -1.91 -12.43 -8.33
C LEU A 214 -3.15 -11.55 -8.23
N GLU A 215 -4.26 -11.98 -8.84
CA GLU A 215 -5.57 -11.33 -8.70
C GLU A 215 -6.05 -11.34 -7.26
N ASP A 216 -5.96 -12.49 -6.59
CA ASP A 216 -6.39 -12.61 -5.19
C ASP A 216 -5.54 -11.72 -4.27
N VAL A 217 -4.23 -11.61 -4.50
CA VAL A 217 -3.36 -10.65 -3.81
C VAL A 217 -3.87 -9.22 -4.02
N ILE A 218 -4.08 -8.78 -5.26
CA ILE A 218 -4.50 -7.40 -5.58
C ILE A 218 -5.88 -7.09 -4.99
N GLN A 219 -6.85 -8.00 -5.11
CA GLN A 219 -8.19 -7.83 -4.55
C GLN A 219 -8.15 -7.69 -3.02
N ASN A 220 -7.37 -8.53 -2.35
CA ASN A 220 -7.26 -8.48 -0.88
C ASN A 220 -6.51 -7.23 -0.40
N ILE A 221 -5.51 -6.73 -1.14
CA ILE A 221 -4.89 -5.42 -0.85
C ILE A 221 -5.91 -4.28 -1.01
N SER A 222 -6.74 -4.32 -2.05
CA SER A 222 -7.82 -3.32 -2.23
C SER A 222 -8.77 -3.29 -1.04
N LEU A 223 -9.12 -4.44 -0.45
CA LEU A 223 -9.94 -4.49 0.77
C LEU A 223 -9.22 -3.86 1.97
N VAL A 224 -7.91 -4.08 2.12
CA VAL A 224 -7.10 -3.44 3.17
C VAL A 224 -7.12 -1.92 3.03
N ASN A 225 -6.92 -1.38 1.83
CA ASN A 225 -6.93 0.07 1.59
C ASN A 225 -8.31 0.70 1.87
N LYS A 226 -9.38 -0.02 1.54
CA LYS A 226 -10.77 0.38 1.86
C LYS A 226 -11.12 0.26 3.34
N GLY A 227 -10.26 -0.35 4.16
CA GLY A 227 -10.55 -0.65 5.56
C GLY A 227 -11.61 -1.74 5.77
N ASP A 228 -11.93 -2.52 4.73
CA ASP A 228 -12.94 -3.58 4.77
C ASP A 228 -12.34 -4.91 5.27
N PHE A 229 -11.99 -4.92 6.55
CA PHE A 229 -11.43 -6.10 7.20
C PHE A 229 -12.45 -7.22 7.40
N GLN A 230 -13.76 -6.91 7.33
CA GLN A 230 -14.80 -7.92 7.42
C GLN A 230 -14.81 -8.80 6.17
N SER A 231 -14.92 -8.20 4.97
CA SER A 231 -14.86 -8.97 3.74
C SER A 231 -13.48 -9.60 3.52
N LEU A 232 -12.39 -8.97 3.99
CA LEU A 232 -11.08 -9.60 3.98
C LEU A 232 -11.06 -10.89 4.83
N LYS A 233 -11.69 -10.88 6.01
CA LYS A 233 -11.77 -12.06 6.89
C LYS A 233 -12.65 -13.16 6.31
N GLU A 234 -13.70 -12.80 5.58
CA GLU A 234 -14.55 -13.75 4.84
C GLU A 234 -13.76 -14.42 3.70
N ARG A 235 -12.89 -13.68 3.01
CA ARG A 235 -12.01 -14.22 1.96
C ARG A 235 -10.82 -15.01 2.49
N ILE A 236 -10.34 -14.68 3.69
CA ILE A 236 -9.23 -15.37 4.37
C ILE A 236 -9.71 -15.86 5.76
N PRO A 237 -10.50 -16.95 5.83
CA PRO A 237 -11.08 -17.41 7.10
C PRO A 237 -10.02 -17.88 8.11
N ASN A 238 -8.98 -18.58 7.62
CA ASN A 238 -7.92 -19.11 8.46
C ASN A 238 -7.17 -17.97 9.17
N GLU A 239 -7.09 -18.05 10.49
CA GLU A 239 -6.55 -16.97 11.33
C GLU A 239 -5.07 -16.68 11.06
N SER A 240 -4.24 -17.71 10.85
CA SER A 240 -2.82 -17.55 10.57
C SER A 240 -2.58 -16.85 9.23
N TYR A 241 -3.25 -17.28 8.17
CA TYR A 241 -3.14 -16.62 6.86
C TYR A 241 -3.66 -15.17 6.91
N TYR A 242 -4.76 -14.92 7.62
CA TYR A 242 -5.30 -13.58 7.77
C TYR A 242 -4.32 -12.64 8.49
N ASN A 243 -3.81 -13.05 9.65
CA ASN A 243 -2.86 -12.26 10.43
C ASN A 243 -1.58 -12.01 9.63
N ASN A 244 -1.08 -13.04 8.93
CA ASN A 244 0.09 -12.95 8.08
C ASN A 244 -0.12 -11.97 6.91
N PHE A 245 -1.25 -12.07 6.21
CA PHE A 245 -1.58 -11.19 5.10
C PHE A 245 -1.64 -9.73 5.55
N VAL A 246 -2.35 -9.43 6.64
CA VAL A 246 -2.45 -8.07 7.18
C VAL A 246 -1.08 -7.54 7.63
N ALA A 247 -0.25 -8.39 8.26
CA ALA A 247 1.08 -7.99 8.66
C ALA A 247 2.02 -7.74 7.48
N LEU A 248 2.00 -8.58 6.44
CA LEU A 248 2.75 -8.35 5.21
C LEU A 248 2.24 -7.11 4.46
N ALA A 249 0.93 -6.89 4.40
CA ALA A 249 0.35 -5.68 3.81
C ALA A 249 0.90 -4.42 4.47
N LYS A 250 1.03 -4.40 5.81
CA LYS A 250 1.68 -3.29 6.54
C LYS A 250 3.16 -3.13 6.18
N LYS A 251 3.91 -4.22 5.99
CA LYS A 251 5.32 -4.12 5.61
C LYS A 251 5.51 -3.65 4.16
N ILE A 252 4.57 -3.97 3.27
CA ILE A 252 4.57 -3.52 1.86
C ILE A 252 4.03 -2.10 1.72
N ALA A 253 3.17 -1.65 2.64
CA ALA A 253 2.60 -0.31 2.66
C ALA A 253 3.66 0.81 2.76
N PRO A 254 3.43 1.97 2.14
CA PRO A 254 4.35 3.11 2.19
C PRO A 254 4.59 3.56 3.64
N ASP A 255 5.81 4.02 3.91
CA ASP A 255 6.16 4.64 5.20
C ASP A 255 5.74 6.13 5.26
N GLY A 256 5.40 6.72 4.10
CA GLY A 256 4.95 8.11 3.98
C GLY A 256 6.10 9.11 3.88
N GLN A 257 7.35 8.66 3.87
CA GLN A 257 8.55 9.50 3.71
C GLN A 257 9.39 8.98 2.54
N ASP A 258 10.22 7.96 2.81
CA ASP A 258 11.14 7.35 1.86
C ASP A 258 10.39 6.65 0.71
N VAL A 259 9.26 6.01 1.04
CA VAL A 259 8.33 5.42 0.09
C VAL A 259 6.94 5.99 0.37
N ARG A 260 6.43 6.76 -0.60
CA ARG A 260 5.12 7.39 -0.57
C ARG A 260 4.03 6.49 -1.13
N MET A 261 4.34 5.70 -2.17
CA MET A 261 3.38 4.77 -2.76
C MET A 261 4.05 3.49 -3.25
N VAL A 262 3.33 2.39 -3.12
CA VAL A 262 3.67 1.08 -3.69
C VAL A 262 2.47 0.58 -4.48
N GLY A 263 2.67 0.29 -5.75
CA GLY A 263 1.59 -0.08 -6.67
C GLY A 263 1.82 -1.42 -7.33
N LEU A 264 0.76 -2.22 -7.41
CA LEU A 264 0.74 -3.53 -8.05
C LEU A 264 -0.28 -3.51 -9.18
N THR A 265 0.13 -4.02 -10.35
CA THR A 265 -0.73 -4.11 -11.53
C THR A 265 -0.64 -5.49 -12.17
N THR A 266 -1.77 -6.15 -12.42
CA THR A 266 -1.89 -7.45 -13.13
C THR A 266 -2.95 -7.39 -14.23
N LEU A 267 -2.98 -8.39 -15.11
CA LEU A 267 -4.17 -8.69 -15.91
C LEU A 267 -5.10 -9.63 -15.15
N GLN A 268 -6.41 -9.44 -15.32
CA GLN A 268 -7.42 -10.36 -14.84
C GLN A 268 -7.52 -11.60 -15.75
N SER A 269 -7.67 -12.78 -15.16
CA SER A 269 -7.80 -14.04 -15.88
C SER A 269 -9.07 -14.07 -16.70
N GLY A 270 -8.92 -14.34 -18.00
CA GLY A 270 -10.03 -14.47 -18.94
C GLY A 270 -10.60 -13.15 -19.46
N SER A 271 -10.09 -12.00 -19.02
CA SER A 271 -10.37 -10.69 -19.60
C SER A 271 -9.04 -9.98 -19.94
N ASN A 272 -9.06 -8.98 -20.82
CA ASN A 272 -7.90 -8.10 -21.00
C ASN A 272 -7.97 -6.89 -20.07
N GLU A 273 -8.73 -6.99 -18.97
CA GLU A 273 -8.87 -5.91 -18.01
C GLU A 273 -7.68 -5.89 -17.05
N VAL A 274 -7.20 -4.68 -16.79
CA VAL A 274 -6.07 -4.42 -15.90
C VAL A 274 -6.61 -4.22 -14.49
N LEU A 275 -6.11 -5.00 -13.54
CA LEU A 275 -6.34 -4.76 -12.12
C LEU A 275 -5.12 -4.05 -11.55
N SER A 276 -5.34 -2.91 -10.92
CA SER A 276 -4.28 -2.19 -10.22
C SER A 276 -4.71 -1.85 -8.80
N VAL A 277 -3.74 -1.83 -7.90
CA VAL A 277 -3.91 -1.35 -6.53
C VAL A 277 -2.67 -0.58 -6.12
N ALA A 278 -2.88 0.62 -5.57
CA ALA A 278 -1.84 1.42 -4.97
C ALA A 278 -2.04 1.41 -3.45
N PHE A 279 -1.03 0.97 -2.69
CA PHE A 279 -0.99 1.24 -1.27
C PHE A 279 -0.86 2.75 -1.06
N ASP A 280 -1.97 3.33 -0.60
CA ASP A 280 -2.12 4.75 -0.25
C ASP A 280 -2.30 4.95 1.26
N LYS A 281 -2.27 3.85 2.04
CA LYS A 281 -2.34 3.85 3.50
C LYS A 281 -1.02 3.45 4.11
N THR A 282 -0.63 4.16 5.16
CA THR A 282 0.53 3.86 5.99
C THR A 282 0.24 2.73 6.98
N PRO A 283 1.26 2.04 7.53
CA PRO A 283 1.07 0.99 8.53
C PRO A 283 0.20 1.40 9.74
N PRO A 284 0.36 2.61 10.33
CA PRO A 284 -0.51 3.08 11.41
C PRO A 284 -1.98 3.22 11.01
N GLU A 285 -2.26 3.67 9.79
CA GLU A 285 -3.63 3.77 9.27
C GLU A 285 -4.25 2.39 9.08
N ILE A 286 -3.51 1.45 8.49
CA ILE A 286 -3.93 0.05 8.35
C ILE A 286 -4.19 -0.57 9.73
N SER A 287 -3.30 -0.35 10.69
CA SER A 287 -3.46 -0.79 12.09
C SER A 287 -4.74 -0.22 12.73
N THR A 288 -5.04 1.05 12.46
CA THR A 288 -6.22 1.73 12.99
C THR A 288 -7.50 1.16 12.38
N LEU A 289 -7.55 1.00 11.05
CA LEU A 289 -8.70 0.44 10.34
C LEU A 289 -8.93 -1.04 10.73
N ALA A 290 -7.86 -1.81 10.93
CA ALA A 290 -7.96 -3.19 11.40
C ALA A 290 -8.48 -3.29 12.85
N GLY A 291 -8.23 -2.26 13.67
CA GLY A 291 -8.66 -2.19 15.06
C GLY A 291 -10.03 -1.52 15.28
N SER A 292 -10.48 -0.66 14.35
CA SER A 292 -11.68 0.17 14.52
C SER A 292 -13.00 -0.60 14.49
N ASN A 293 -13.01 -1.87 14.05
CA ASN A 293 -14.18 -2.72 14.19
C ASN A 293 -14.37 -3.31 15.61
N ILE A 294 -13.50 -3.00 16.59
CA ILE A 294 -13.66 -3.45 17.99
C ILE A 294 -13.37 -2.36 19.06
N ALA A 295 -12.82 -1.19 18.72
CA ALA A 295 -12.39 -0.21 19.73
C ALA A 295 -13.50 0.79 20.15
N THR A 296 -14.29 0.45 21.17
CA THR A 296 -14.95 1.49 21.99
C THR A 296 -13.91 2.25 22.82
N LYS A 297 -14.14 3.55 23.08
CA LYS A 297 -13.24 4.51 23.76
C LYS A 297 -12.62 4.08 25.12
N LYS A 298 -12.91 2.88 25.64
CA LYS A 298 -12.33 2.31 26.87
C LYS A 298 -10.98 1.59 26.69
N ASP A 299 -10.51 1.31 25.46
CA ASP A 299 -9.39 0.37 25.22
C ASP A 299 -7.98 0.99 25.03
N LYS A 300 -7.82 2.32 25.13
CA LYS A 300 -6.49 2.95 25.05
C LYS A 300 -5.56 2.56 26.21
N SER A 301 -6.08 2.09 27.35
CA SER A 301 -5.29 1.69 28.53
C SER A 301 -4.63 0.31 28.43
N LYS A 302 -4.88 -0.45 27.36
CA LYS A 302 -4.30 -1.79 27.15
C LYS A 302 -3.11 -1.82 26.19
N HIS A 303 -2.81 -0.74 25.47
CA HIS A 303 -1.74 -0.75 24.49
C HIS A 303 -0.42 -0.35 25.16
N GLN A 304 0.65 -1.12 24.93
CA GLN A 304 1.99 -0.84 25.45
C GLN A 304 3.03 -1.00 24.35
N THR A 305 4.03 -0.12 24.38
CA THR A 305 5.15 -0.15 23.43
C THR A 305 6.43 -0.47 24.18
N PHE A 306 7.23 -1.37 23.60
CA PHE A 306 8.52 -1.78 24.14
C PHE A 306 9.60 -1.59 23.08
N VAL A 307 10.74 -1.02 23.46
CA VAL A 307 11.92 -0.89 22.59
C VAL A 307 13.05 -1.72 23.18
N GLY A 308 13.59 -2.68 22.43
CA GLY A 308 14.64 -3.56 22.93
C GLY A 308 15.25 -4.43 21.83
N GLN A 309 16.25 -5.23 22.19
CA GLN A 309 16.90 -6.15 21.25
C GLN A 309 16.15 -7.48 21.19
N LEU A 310 15.79 -7.94 19.99
CA LEU A 310 15.12 -9.21 19.76
C LEU A 310 16.12 -10.37 19.79
N LYS A 311 16.38 -10.91 20.98
CA LYS A 311 17.40 -11.97 21.18
C LYS A 311 16.86 -13.40 21.15
N HIS A 312 15.55 -13.58 21.23
CA HIS A 312 14.96 -14.91 21.32
C HIS A 312 13.56 -14.94 20.72
N ALA A 313 13.30 -15.92 19.85
CA ALA A 313 11.95 -16.44 19.66
C ALA A 313 12.03 -17.95 19.87
N ASP A 314 11.13 -18.44 20.70
CA ASP A 314 11.12 -19.83 21.09
C ASP A 314 10.45 -20.64 19.97
N GLU A 315 11.25 -21.36 19.17
CA GLU A 315 10.74 -22.35 18.21
C GLU A 315 10.29 -23.65 18.90
N ILE A 316 10.66 -23.89 20.16
CA ILE A 316 10.57 -25.19 20.83
C ILE A 316 9.27 -25.30 21.65
N SER A 317 8.82 -24.23 22.31
CA SER A 317 7.56 -24.26 23.06
C SER A 317 6.35 -23.94 22.18
N ALA A 318 5.23 -24.63 22.43
CA ALA A 318 3.94 -24.43 21.74
C ALA A 318 3.33 -23.02 21.89
N ASN A 319 4.02 -22.11 22.58
CA ASN A 319 3.47 -20.83 23.01
C ASN A 319 3.81 -19.65 22.09
N ASN A 320 4.53 -19.86 20.97
CA ASN A 320 4.87 -18.83 19.98
C ASN A 320 5.28 -17.50 20.62
N THR A 321 6.35 -17.49 21.43
CA THR A 321 6.75 -16.29 22.19
C THR A 321 8.11 -15.75 21.80
N ILE A 322 8.23 -14.43 21.85
CA ILE A 322 9.49 -13.69 21.70
C ILE A 322 9.93 -13.11 23.04
N GLN A 323 11.23 -12.84 23.17
CA GLN A 323 11.78 -12.09 24.30
C GLN A 323 12.56 -10.87 23.81
N LEU A 324 12.21 -9.73 24.38
CA LEU A 324 12.97 -8.49 24.23
C LEU A 324 13.94 -8.34 25.39
N LEU A 325 15.17 -7.95 25.08
CA LEU A 325 16.18 -7.53 26.06
C LEU A 325 16.28 -6.00 26.07
N PHE A 326 16.05 -5.38 27.22
CA PHE A 326 16.21 -3.94 27.41
C PHE A 326 17.64 -3.57 27.82
N SER A 327 17.95 -2.28 27.79
CA SER A 327 19.25 -1.73 28.21
C SER A 327 19.59 -1.97 29.68
N ASP A 328 18.58 -2.18 30.53
CA ASP A 328 18.73 -2.51 31.95
C ASP A 328 18.84 -4.04 32.22
N ASN A 329 19.09 -4.84 31.19
CA ASN A 329 19.12 -6.30 31.20
C ASN A 329 17.80 -6.98 31.62
N LYS A 330 16.70 -6.25 31.77
CA LYS A 330 15.39 -6.88 31.96
C LYS A 330 14.93 -7.55 30.67
N LYS A 331 14.16 -8.63 30.85
CA LYS A 331 13.56 -9.39 29.76
C LYS A 331 12.05 -9.23 29.79
N GLN A 332 11.45 -8.95 28.64
CA GLN A 332 9.99 -8.98 28.47
C GLN A 332 9.59 -10.09 27.51
N LYS A 333 8.68 -10.96 27.96
CA LYS A 333 8.08 -12.00 27.12
C LYS A 333 6.84 -11.46 26.44
N ILE A 334 6.70 -11.72 25.14
CA ILE A 334 5.57 -11.28 24.31
C ILE A 334 5.07 -12.50 23.52
N ILE A 335 3.75 -12.66 23.46
CA ILE A 335 3.08 -13.74 22.72
C ILE A 335 2.85 -13.25 21.30
N VAL A 336 3.28 -14.04 20.32
CA VAL A 336 3.14 -13.77 18.89
C VAL A 336 1.86 -14.45 18.40
N PRO A 337 0.92 -13.71 17.79
CA PRO A 337 -0.24 -14.30 17.14
C PRO A 337 0.15 -15.33 16.09
N PRO A 338 -0.69 -16.36 15.86
CA PRO A 338 -0.44 -17.34 14.82
C PRO A 338 -0.34 -16.63 13.46
N GLY A 339 0.56 -17.11 12.60
CA GLY A 339 0.83 -16.52 11.29
C GLY A 339 1.95 -15.49 11.25
N MET A 340 2.41 -14.95 12.38
CA MET A 340 3.38 -13.84 12.40
C MET A 340 4.83 -14.26 12.65
N MET A 341 5.08 -15.45 13.20
CA MET A 341 6.42 -15.81 13.67
C MET A 341 7.46 -15.87 12.54
N ASN A 342 7.18 -16.62 11.48
CA ASN A 342 8.17 -16.94 10.46
C ASN A 342 8.46 -15.77 9.50
N ASP A 343 7.43 -15.02 9.10
CA ASP A 343 7.56 -14.04 8.01
C ASP A 343 7.67 -12.60 8.51
N ILE A 344 7.26 -12.34 9.77
CA ILE A 344 7.23 -10.98 10.35
C ILE A 344 8.29 -10.82 11.44
N VAL A 345 8.32 -11.74 12.42
CA VAL A 345 9.20 -11.63 13.59
C VAL A 345 10.62 -12.11 13.27
N ARG A 346 10.74 -13.31 12.70
CA ARG A 346 12.03 -13.97 12.43
C ARG A 346 13.00 -13.15 11.58
N PRO A 347 12.57 -12.40 10.54
CA PRO A 347 13.48 -11.53 9.79
C PRO A 347 14.13 -10.42 10.63
N LEU A 348 13.61 -10.12 11.82
CA LEU A 348 14.11 -9.08 12.71
C LEU A 348 15.00 -9.63 13.84
N TRP A 349 15.38 -10.91 13.79
CA TRP A 349 16.19 -11.51 14.84
C TRP A 349 17.57 -10.88 14.96
N GLY A 350 17.99 -10.61 16.20
CA GLY A 350 19.26 -9.94 16.50
C GLY A 350 19.18 -8.42 16.40
N GLU A 351 18.14 -7.89 15.76
CA GLU A 351 17.92 -6.46 15.58
C GLU A 351 17.34 -5.80 16.82
N LYS A 352 17.51 -4.47 16.90
CA LYS A 352 16.80 -3.60 17.81
C LYS A 352 15.42 -3.30 17.21
N VAL A 353 14.37 -3.51 17.99
CA VAL A 353 12.98 -3.44 17.52
C VAL A 353 12.12 -2.61 18.45
N GLU A 354 11.13 -1.95 17.87
CA GLU A 354 9.98 -1.37 18.58
C GLU A 354 8.78 -2.30 18.41
N VAL A 355 8.19 -2.71 19.52
CA VAL A 355 7.10 -3.69 19.57
C VAL A 355 5.87 -3.08 20.21
N PHE A 356 4.78 -3.05 19.46
CA PHE A 356 3.47 -2.62 19.91
C PHE A 356 2.66 -3.83 20.34
N CYS A 357 2.20 -3.80 21.60
CA CYS A 357 1.51 -4.90 22.24
C CYS A 357 0.15 -4.49 22.76
N GLU A 358 -0.77 -5.44 22.75
CA GLU A 358 -2.01 -5.38 23.52
C GLU A 358 -1.85 -6.19 24.81
N LYS A 359 -2.05 -5.54 25.95
CA LYS A 359 -2.05 -6.17 27.27
C LYS A 359 -3.40 -6.84 27.52
N ARG A 360 -3.38 -8.16 27.65
CA ARG A 360 -4.53 -8.98 28.06
C ARG A 360 -4.18 -9.72 29.34
N GLY A 361 -4.74 -9.26 30.46
CA GLY A 361 -4.38 -9.76 31.79
C GLY A 361 -2.91 -9.46 32.12
N ASN A 362 -2.14 -10.52 32.39
CA ASN A 362 -0.71 -10.44 32.69
C ASN A 362 0.20 -10.70 31.48
N SER A 363 -0.40 -10.89 30.30
CA SER A 363 0.31 -11.24 29.06
C SER A 363 0.25 -10.10 28.05
N TYR A 364 1.31 -9.99 27.24
CA TYR A 364 1.41 -9.04 26.15
C TYR A 364 1.31 -9.79 24.82
N TYR A 365 0.37 -9.38 23.98
CA TYR A 365 0.14 -9.95 22.65
C TYR A 365 0.66 -8.99 21.60
N LEU A 366 1.51 -9.48 20.71
CA LEU A 366 2.07 -8.69 19.62
C LEU A 366 0.95 -8.20 18.70
N ARG A 367 0.97 -6.90 18.39
CA ARG A 367 0.14 -6.28 17.35
C ARG A 367 0.98 -5.85 16.15
N GLU A 368 2.15 -5.30 16.41
CA GLU A 368 3.05 -4.78 15.39
C GLU A 368 4.49 -4.79 15.90
N ILE A 369 5.44 -5.03 15.01
CA ILE A 369 6.87 -5.02 15.30
C ILE A 369 7.59 -4.37 14.12
N LYS A 370 8.52 -3.46 14.41
CA LYS A 370 9.36 -2.82 13.40
C LYS A 370 10.78 -2.71 13.89
N ARG A 371 11.73 -2.70 12.95
CA ARG A 371 13.14 -2.39 13.22
C ARG A 371 13.23 -0.93 13.66
N THR A 372 14.06 -0.66 14.67
CA THR A 372 14.44 0.70 15.03
C THR A 372 15.89 0.92 14.64
N GLU A 373 16.19 2.10 14.12
CA GLU A 373 17.55 2.56 13.89
C GLU A 373 18.36 2.70 15.20
#